data_AF-A0A2N1N150-F1
#
_entry.id   AF-A0A2N1N150-F1
#
_cell.length_a   1.000
_cell.length_b   1.000
_cell.length_c   1.000
_cell.angle_alpha   90.00
_cell.angle_beta   90.00
_cell.angle_gamma   90.00
#
_symmetry.space_group_name_H-M   'P 1'
#
loop_
_entity.id
_entity.type
_entity.pdbx_description
1 polymer ?
#
loop_
_entity_poly.entity_id
_entity_poly.type
_entity_poly.pdbx_seq_one_letter_code
_entity_poly.pdbx_strand_id
1 'polypeptide(L)'
;MYSYNPLEEPDTIAEIVQKLPLENLDKFCWINRTWYKENQHEFRRRWKKQVLEYYKLEHEQELEMEEVERKYSNDEFMQGYLHCEIWESYSKRELEEAKKQVEIESYMLRNGMFYGQEKEIVKYNIQQVAKNEIPWNPVQHYKFGLV
;
A
#
# COMPACT_ATOMS: atom_id res chain seq x y z
N MET A 1 -44.99 12.71 -6.68
CA MET A 1 -44.61 11.46 -6.00
C MET A 1 -43.09 11.37 -6.10
N TYR A 2 -42.36 11.53 -4.99
CA TYR A 2 -40.92 11.24 -5.00
C TYR A 2 -40.76 9.72 -4.95
N SER A 3 -40.22 9.12 -6.01
CA SER A 3 -39.85 7.70 -6.01
C SER A 3 -38.59 7.55 -5.15
N TYR A 4 -38.69 6.74 -4.10
CA TYR A 4 -37.55 6.36 -3.29
C TYR A 4 -36.50 5.63 -4.15
N ASN A 5 -35.27 6.15 -4.17
CA ASN A 5 -34.15 5.54 -4.88
C ASN A 5 -33.08 5.09 -3.86
N PRO A 6 -32.98 3.79 -3.54
CA PRO A 6 -32.00 3.31 -2.58
C PRO A 6 -30.54 3.51 -3.05
N LEU A 7 -30.29 3.79 -4.33
CA LEU A 7 -28.96 4.15 -4.86
C LEU A 7 -28.57 5.62 -4.62
N GLU A 8 -29.38 6.36 -3.87
CA GLU A 8 -29.06 7.70 -3.36
C GLU A 8 -28.84 7.73 -1.85
N GLU A 9 -29.12 6.62 -1.15
CA GLU A 9 -28.92 6.50 0.28
C GLU A 9 -27.46 6.19 0.64
N PRO A 10 -26.82 6.99 1.52
CA PRO A 10 -25.44 6.78 1.91
C PRO A 10 -25.16 5.39 2.48
N ASP A 11 -26.01 4.87 3.37
CA ASP A 11 -25.78 3.58 4.03
C ASP A 11 -25.83 2.42 3.03
N THR A 12 -26.83 2.42 2.15
CA THR A 12 -26.95 1.44 1.07
C THR A 12 -25.75 1.50 0.12
N ILE A 13 -25.33 2.70 -0.28
CA ILE A 13 -24.15 2.88 -1.14
C ILE A 13 -22.88 2.41 -0.43
N ALA A 14 -22.69 2.72 0.85
CA ALA A 14 -21.53 2.30 1.63
C ALA A 14 -21.42 0.78 1.68
N GLU A 15 -22.52 0.06 1.92
CA GLU A 15 -22.53 -1.40 1.89
C GLU A 15 -22.17 -1.98 0.52
N ILE A 16 -22.64 -1.36 -0.56
CA ILE A 16 -22.33 -1.77 -1.93
C ILE A 16 -20.84 -1.56 -2.22
N VAL A 17 -20.36 -0.34 -1.99
CA VAL A 17 -18.98 0.11 -2.25
C VAL A 17 -17.97 -0.82 -1.55
N GLN A 18 -18.23 -1.23 -0.32
CA GLN A 18 -17.35 -2.16 0.41
C GLN A 18 -17.14 -3.51 -0.29
N LYS A 19 -18.11 -3.97 -1.08
CA LYS A 19 -18.08 -5.27 -1.78
C LYS A 19 -17.49 -5.18 -3.18
N LEU A 20 -17.23 -3.97 -3.70
CA LEU A 20 -16.75 -3.79 -5.06
C LEU A 20 -15.23 -3.93 -5.18
N PRO A 21 -14.71 -4.49 -6.29
CA PRO A 21 -13.27 -4.45 -6.58
C PRO A 21 -12.80 -3.01 -6.87
N LEU A 22 -11.49 -2.74 -6.72
CA LEU A 22 -10.91 -1.41 -6.92
C LEU A 22 -11.24 -0.82 -8.29
N GLU A 23 -11.19 -1.63 -9.35
CA GLU A 23 -11.52 -1.21 -10.73
C GLU A 23 -12.97 -0.71 -10.87
N ASN A 24 -13.91 -1.28 -10.08
CA ASN A 24 -15.30 -0.86 -10.13
C ASN A 24 -15.54 0.40 -9.30
N LEU A 25 -14.82 0.58 -8.20
CA LEU A 25 -14.88 1.82 -7.41
C LEU A 25 -14.51 3.04 -8.26
N ASP A 26 -13.48 2.91 -9.11
CA ASP A 26 -13.03 3.93 -10.06
C ASP A 26 -14.17 4.40 -10.99
N LYS A 27 -14.92 3.44 -11.54
CA LYS A 27 -16.02 3.71 -12.48
C LYS A 27 -17.19 4.42 -11.81
N PHE A 28 -17.46 4.11 -10.54
CA PHE A 28 -18.64 4.62 -9.83
C PHE A 28 -18.41 5.92 -9.05
N CYS A 29 -17.17 6.40 -8.95
CA CYS A 29 -16.85 7.69 -8.33
C CYS A 29 -17.63 8.88 -8.91
N TRP A 30 -18.12 8.78 -10.15
CA TRP A 30 -18.68 9.91 -10.90
C TRP A 30 -20.22 9.88 -11.04
N ILE A 31 -20.92 8.94 -10.38
CA ILE A 31 -22.40 8.84 -10.46
C ILE A 31 -23.06 10.09 -9.86
N ASN A 32 -22.77 10.37 -8.59
CA ASN A 32 -23.23 11.56 -7.88
C ASN A 32 -22.32 11.83 -6.68
N ARG A 33 -22.58 12.94 -5.97
CA ARG A 33 -21.76 13.36 -4.82
C ARG A 33 -21.74 12.34 -3.68
N THR A 34 -22.82 11.61 -3.45
CA THR A 34 -22.89 10.58 -2.40
C THR A 34 -21.99 9.40 -2.75
N TRP A 35 -22.10 8.88 -3.97
CA TRP A 35 -21.20 7.84 -4.49
C TRP A 35 -19.73 8.27 -4.45
N TYR A 36 -19.41 9.50 -4.84
CA TYR A 36 -18.04 10.01 -4.75
C TYR A 36 -17.49 9.95 -3.32
N LYS A 37 -18.27 10.41 -2.33
CA LYS A 37 -17.87 10.39 -0.92
C LYS A 37 -17.68 8.97 -0.38
N GLU A 38 -18.63 8.08 -0.62
CA GLU A 38 -18.54 6.70 -0.12
C GLU A 38 -17.37 5.95 -0.76
N ASN A 39 -17.15 6.11 -2.07
CA ASN A 39 -15.95 5.56 -2.73
C ASN A 39 -14.67 6.15 -2.13
N GLN A 40 -14.62 7.47 -1.88
CA GLN A 40 -13.45 8.10 -1.24
C GLN A 40 -13.18 7.52 0.15
N HIS A 41 -14.22 7.29 0.95
CA HIS A 41 -14.08 6.64 2.26
C HIS A 41 -13.54 5.23 2.14
N GLU A 42 -14.04 4.45 1.17
CA GLU A 42 -13.59 3.07 0.95
C GLU A 42 -12.14 3.00 0.45
N PHE A 43 -11.75 3.84 -0.51
CA PHE A 43 -10.36 3.92 -0.94
C PHE A 43 -9.42 4.24 0.21
N ARG A 44 -9.78 5.21 1.07
CA ARG A 44 -9.02 5.54 2.28
C ARG A 44 -8.95 4.38 3.26
N ARG A 45 -10.05 3.63 3.44
CA ARG A 45 -10.10 2.44 4.30
C ARG A 45 -9.14 1.37 3.81
N ARG A 46 -9.17 1.06 2.50
CA ARG A 46 -8.30 0.06 1.88
C ARG A 46 -6.84 0.49 1.91
N TRP A 47 -6.56 1.76 1.62
CA TRP A 47 -5.21 2.31 1.70
C TRP A 47 -4.64 2.17 3.12
N LYS A 48 -5.39 2.57 4.16
CA LYS A 48 -4.96 2.41 5.56
C LYS A 48 -4.70 0.95 5.93
N LYS A 49 -5.55 0.04 5.46
CA LYS A 49 -5.36 -1.40 5.68
C LYS A 49 -4.06 -1.87 5.03
N GLN A 50 -3.79 -1.45 3.80
CA GLN A 50 -2.60 -1.83 3.06
C GLN A 50 -1.32 -1.28 3.71
N VAL A 51 -1.33 -0.03 4.17
CA VAL A 51 -0.24 0.56 4.96
C VAL A 51 0.04 -0.26 6.22
N LEU A 52 -1.02 -0.73 6.91
CA LEU A 52 -0.86 -1.57 8.09
C LEU A 52 -0.25 -2.93 7.76
N GLU A 53 -0.62 -3.56 6.64
CA GLU A 53 0.01 -4.82 6.20
C GLU A 53 1.49 -4.64 5.89
N TYR A 54 1.89 -3.50 5.30
CA TYR A 54 3.30 -3.17 5.11
C TYR A 54 4.05 -3.10 6.44
N TYR A 55 3.52 -2.37 7.44
CA TYR A 55 4.19 -2.26 8.74
C TYR A 55 4.26 -3.59 9.50
N LYS A 56 3.25 -4.46 9.36
CA LYS A 56 3.33 -5.82 9.95
C LYS A 56 4.47 -6.63 9.33
N LEU A 57 4.67 -6.49 8.02
CA LEU A 57 5.76 -7.17 7.31
C LEU A 57 7.13 -6.67 7.78
N GLU A 58 7.30 -5.36 7.94
CA GLU A 58 8.53 -4.75 8.50
C GLU A 58 8.82 -5.28 9.91
N HIS A 59 7.79 -5.37 10.77
CA HIS A 59 7.95 -5.90 12.12
C HIS A 59 8.24 -7.42 12.13
N GLU A 60 7.63 -8.20 11.24
CA GLU A 60 7.93 -9.63 11.08
C GLU A 60 9.41 -9.84 10.71
N GLN A 61 9.94 -9.00 9.81
CA GLN A 61 11.37 -9.03 9.44
C GLN A 61 12.28 -8.74 10.63
N GLU A 62 11.96 -7.70 11.41
CA GLU A 62 12.72 -7.29 12.59
C GLU A 62 12.83 -8.43 13.61
N LEU A 63 11.69 -9.07 13.94
CA LEU A 63 11.65 -10.19 14.86
C LEU A 63 12.47 -11.39 14.37
N GLU A 64 12.45 -11.68 13.07
CA GLU A 64 13.22 -12.78 12.49
C GLU A 64 14.73 -12.50 12.54
N MET A 65 15.14 -11.24 12.29
CA MET A 65 16.53 -10.82 12.45
C MET A 65 17.01 -10.93 13.91
N GLU A 66 16.18 -10.48 14.87
CA GLU A 66 16.47 -10.62 16.30
C GLU A 66 16.58 -12.08 16.73
N GLU A 67 15.74 -12.97 16.18
CA GLU A 67 15.82 -14.40 16.47
C GLU A 67 17.14 -15.01 15.99
N VAL A 68 17.61 -14.63 14.80
CA VAL A 68 18.91 -15.04 14.26
C VAL A 68 20.05 -14.56 15.18
N GLU A 69 20.05 -13.29 15.57
CA GLU A 69 21.07 -12.73 16.46
C GLU A 69 21.10 -13.43 17.81
N ARG A 70 19.93 -13.73 18.38
CA ARG A 70 19.82 -14.47 19.64
C ARG A 70 20.34 -15.90 19.52
N LYS A 71 20.01 -16.60 18.42
CA LYS A 71 20.39 -18.00 18.20
C LYS A 71 21.88 -18.16 17.91
N TYR A 72 22.48 -17.20 17.20
CA TYR A 72 23.87 -17.23 16.75
C TYR A 72 24.69 -16.10 17.38
N SER A 73 24.50 -15.83 18.66
CA SER A 73 25.06 -14.64 19.35
C SER A 73 26.58 -14.48 19.28
N ASN A 74 27.33 -15.56 19.04
CA ASN A 74 28.80 -15.55 18.93
C ASN A 74 29.31 -15.97 17.54
N ASP A 75 28.43 -16.09 16.54
CA ASP A 75 28.77 -16.54 15.19
C ASP A 75 28.31 -15.48 14.17
N GLU A 76 29.13 -14.43 14.03
CA GLU A 76 28.87 -13.31 13.12
C GLU A 76 28.73 -13.77 11.66
N PHE A 77 29.43 -14.84 11.26
CA PHE A 77 29.33 -15.38 9.91
C PHE A 77 27.93 -15.95 9.66
N MET A 78 27.41 -16.75 10.60
CA MET A 78 26.07 -17.31 10.50
C MET A 78 24.98 -16.24 10.61
N GLN A 79 25.16 -15.21 11.44
CA GLN A 79 24.25 -14.06 11.50
C GLN A 79 24.18 -13.35 10.15
N GLY A 80 25.33 -12.95 9.59
CA GLY A 80 25.40 -12.24 8.32
C GLY A 80 24.80 -13.05 7.16
N TYR A 81 25.11 -14.34 7.08
CA TYR A 81 24.56 -15.23 6.06
C TYR A 81 23.02 -15.28 6.10
N LEU A 82 22.44 -15.50 7.29
CA LEU A 82 20.98 -15.60 7.46
C LEU A 82 20.27 -14.24 7.34
N HIS A 83 20.89 -13.15 7.80
CA HIS A 83 20.38 -11.80 7.60
C HIS A 83 20.26 -11.47 6.10
N CYS A 84 21.22 -11.89 5.27
CA CYS A 84 21.12 -11.73 3.82
C CYS A 84 19.91 -12.50 3.25
N GLU A 85 19.70 -13.75 3.65
CA GLU A 85 18.55 -14.56 3.19
C GLU A 85 17.20 -13.94 3.60
N ILE A 86 17.10 -13.48 4.84
CA ILE A 86 15.92 -12.75 5.35
C ILE A 86 15.72 -11.50 4.49
N TRP A 87 16.76 -10.68 4.32
CA TRP A 87 16.63 -9.43 3.59
C TRP A 87 16.17 -9.62 2.14
N GLU A 88 16.68 -10.62 1.43
CA GLU A 88 16.25 -10.96 0.08
C GLU A 88 14.79 -11.41 0.01
N SER A 89 14.34 -12.21 0.97
CA SER A 89 12.95 -12.69 1.06
C SER A 89 11.97 -11.53 1.29
N TYR A 90 12.27 -10.69 2.30
CA TYR A 90 11.40 -9.58 2.67
C TYR A 90 11.40 -8.46 1.64
N SER A 91 12.54 -8.15 1.01
CA SER A 91 12.59 -7.12 -0.04
C SER A 91 11.61 -7.40 -1.19
N LYS A 92 11.43 -8.67 -1.56
CA LYS A 92 10.46 -9.08 -2.58
C LYS A 92 9.02 -8.91 -2.08
N ARG A 93 8.75 -9.33 -0.83
CA ARG A 93 7.42 -9.17 -0.20
C ARG A 93 7.04 -7.69 -0.06
N GLU A 94 7.97 -6.86 0.40
CA GLU A 94 7.79 -5.41 0.57
C GLU A 94 7.47 -4.73 -0.75
N LEU A 95 8.16 -5.09 -1.83
CA LEU A 95 7.87 -4.55 -3.17
C LEU A 95 6.45 -4.91 -3.64
N GLU A 96 5.98 -6.13 -3.37
CA GLU A 96 4.63 -6.55 -3.71
C GLU A 96 3.57 -5.82 -2.86
N GLU A 97 3.82 -5.60 -1.57
CA GLU A 97 2.93 -4.77 -0.73
C GLU A 97 2.94 -3.29 -1.17
N ALA A 98 4.10 -2.77 -1.60
CA ALA A 98 4.22 -1.43 -2.14
C ALA A 98 3.42 -1.27 -3.45
N LYS A 99 3.50 -2.26 -4.36
CA LYS A 99 2.68 -2.30 -5.59
C LYS A 99 1.19 -2.21 -5.29
N LYS A 100 0.69 -2.99 -4.33
CA LYS A 100 -0.72 -2.98 -3.93
C LYS A 100 -1.14 -1.61 -3.37
N GLN A 101 -0.30 -0.98 -2.54
CA GLN A 101 -0.59 0.35 -2.02
C GLN A 101 -0.64 1.40 -3.14
N VAL A 102 0.36 1.39 -4.02
CA VAL A 102 0.46 2.32 -5.15
C VAL A 102 -0.66 2.10 -6.16
N GLU A 103 -1.15 0.88 -6.33
CA GLU A 103 -2.35 0.60 -7.13
C GLU A 103 -3.55 1.39 -6.59
N ILE A 104 -3.82 1.34 -5.29
CA ILE A 104 -4.90 2.11 -4.65
C ILE A 104 -4.68 3.61 -4.84
N GLU A 105 -3.46 4.10 -4.60
CA GLU A 105 -3.09 5.50 -4.79
C GLU A 105 -3.32 5.95 -6.24
N SER A 106 -3.06 5.08 -7.24
CA SER A 106 -3.29 5.38 -8.65
C SER A 106 -4.76 5.64 -8.97
N TYR A 107 -5.68 4.89 -8.35
CA TYR A 107 -7.12 5.10 -8.49
C TYR A 107 -7.55 6.39 -7.80
N MET A 108 -7.06 6.64 -6.58
CA MET A 108 -7.32 7.87 -5.85
C MET A 108 -6.82 9.11 -6.63
N LEU A 109 -5.66 9.02 -7.26
CA LEU A 109 -5.08 10.08 -8.10
C LEU A 109 -5.96 10.37 -9.33
N ARG A 110 -6.37 9.32 -10.06
CA ARG A 110 -7.27 9.45 -11.23
C ARG A 110 -8.60 10.10 -10.87
N ASN A 111 -9.12 9.80 -9.68
CA ASN A 111 -10.39 10.34 -9.19
C ASN A 111 -10.27 11.71 -8.50
N GLY A 112 -9.11 12.37 -8.56
CA GLY A 112 -8.94 13.73 -8.03
C GLY A 112 -8.98 13.81 -6.51
N MET A 113 -8.59 12.73 -5.81
CA MET A 113 -8.63 12.66 -4.34
C MET A 113 -7.40 13.25 -3.65
N PHE A 114 -6.36 13.61 -4.40
CA PHE A 114 -5.12 14.22 -3.90
C PHE A 114 -4.93 15.64 -4.40
N TYR A 115 -4.34 16.49 -3.56
CA TYR A 115 -4.11 17.91 -3.83
C TYR A 115 -2.67 18.33 -3.50
N GLY A 116 -2.18 19.36 -4.17
CA GLY A 116 -0.86 19.94 -3.89
C GLY A 116 0.26 18.90 -3.90
N GLN A 117 1.01 18.82 -2.80
CA GLN A 117 2.17 17.94 -2.64
C GLN A 117 1.80 16.45 -2.68
N GLU A 118 0.64 16.05 -2.13
CA GLU A 118 0.21 14.64 -2.11
C GLU A 118 0.12 14.08 -3.53
N LYS A 119 -0.37 14.90 -4.47
CA LYS A 119 -0.47 14.54 -5.88
C LYS A 119 0.88 14.22 -6.50
N GLU A 120 1.90 15.02 -6.19
CA GLU A 120 3.25 14.81 -6.73
C GLU A 120 3.95 13.62 -6.07
N ILE A 121 3.74 13.41 -4.77
CA ILE A 121 4.23 12.21 -4.06
C ILE A 121 3.68 10.94 -4.69
N VAL A 122 2.36 10.87 -4.95
CA VAL A 122 1.75 9.68 -5.54
C VAL A 122 2.24 9.44 -6.96
N LYS A 123 2.44 10.49 -7.77
CA LYS A 123 3.05 10.34 -9.10
C LYS A 123 4.47 9.77 -9.00
N TYR A 124 5.26 10.25 -8.04
CA TYR A 124 6.58 9.70 -7.77
C TYR A 124 6.48 8.21 -7.38
N ASN A 125 5.58 7.85 -6.46
CA ASN A 125 5.38 6.46 -6.04
C ASN A 125 5.05 5.53 -7.21
N ILE A 126 4.16 5.96 -8.11
CA ILE A 126 3.83 5.22 -9.34
C ILE A 126 5.06 4.99 -10.20
N GLN A 127 5.93 6.00 -10.35
CA GLN A 127 7.16 5.88 -11.13
C GLN A 127 8.18 4.93 -10.48
N GLN A 128 8.34 4.97 -9.16
CA GLN A 128 9.27 4.11 -8.43
C GLN A 128 8.85 2.63 -8.54
N VAL A 129 7.58 2.32 -8.30
CA VAL A 129 7.08 0.95 -8.39
C VAL A 129 7.18 0.41 -9.83
N ALA A 130 7.02 1.25 -10.86
CA ALA A 130 7.23 0.86 -12.25
C ALA A 130 8.70 0.45 -12.54
N LYS A 131 9.65 0.91 -11.73
CA LYS A 131 11.06 0.51 -11.76
C LYS A 131 11.38 -0.66 -10.82
N ASN A 132 10.36 -1.25 -10.18
CA ASN A 132 10.51 -2.21 -9.09
C ASN A 132 11.23 -1.65 -7.86
N GLU A 133 11.06 -0.35 -7.60
CA GLU A 133 11.63 0.34 -6.44
C GLU A 133 10.54 0.64 -5.41
N ILE A 134 10.89 0.58 -4.12
CA ILE A 134 9.96 0.89 -3.02
C ILE A 134 10.00 2.40 -2.76
N PRO A 135 8.90 3.15 -2.96
CA PRO A 135 8.95 4.62 -2.99
C PRO A 135 9.38 5.29 -1.68
N TRP A 136 9.08 4.65 -0.54
CA TRP A 136 9.37 5.14 0.80
C TRP A 136 10.58 4.48 1.45
N ASN A 137 11.32 3.64 0.71
CA ASN A 137 12.56 3.05 1.20
C ASN A 137 13.76 3.84 0.65
N PRO A 138 14.37 4.75 1.43
CA PRO A 138 15.52 5.53 0.98
C PRO A 138 16.78 4.66 0.76
N VAL A 139 16.76 3.41 1.21
CA VAL A 139 17.94 2.55 1.31
C VAL A 139 18.27 1.86 -0.02
N GLN A 140 17.33 1.80 -0.98
CA GLN A 140 17.62 1.24 -2.31
C GLN A 140 18.67 2.05 -3.09
N HIS A 141 18.85 3.34 -2.77
CA HIS A 141 19.90 4.18 -3.36
C HIS A 141 21.29 4.01 -2.74
N TYR A 142 21.41 3.42 -1.54
CA TYR A 142 22.68 3.28 -0.84
C TYR A 142 23.19 1.83 -0.73
N LYS A 143 22.37 0.81 -1.03
CA LYS A 143 22.72 -0.61 -0.78
C LYS A 143 23.40 -1.38 -1.93
N PHE A 144 23.59 -0.78 -3.11
CA PHE A 144 24.46 -1.34 -4.15
C PHE A 144 25.92 -0.88 -4.05
N GLY A 145 26.27 -0.17 -2.98
CA GLY A 145 27.61 0.34 -2.72
C GLY A 145 28.24 -0.23 -1.46
N LEU A 146 28.47 -1.54 -1.42
CA LEU A 146 29.56 -2.09 -0.60
C LEU A 146 30.43 -2.97 -1.50
N VAL A 147 31.66 -2.47 -1.65
CA VAL A 147 32.84 -2.99 -2.33
C VAL A 147 33.34 -4.26 -1.66
#